data_AF-A0A4Q5QER1-F1
#
_entry.id   AF-A0A4Q5QER1-F1
#
_cell.length_a   1.000
_cell.length_b   1.000
_cell.length_c   1.000
_cell.angle_alpha   90.00
_cell.angle_beta   90.00
_cell.angle_gamma   90.00
#
_symmetry.space_group_name_H-M   'P 1'
#
loop_
_entity.id
_entity.type
_entity.pdbx_description
1 polymer ?
#
loop_
_entity_poly.entity_id
_entity_poly.type
_entity_poly.pdbx_seq_one_letter_code
_entity_poly.pdbx_strand_id
1 'polypeptide(L)'
;PATAIAPKIADMAARRAATGKPPMRYGMAAYAIVRDSEAEAKRELERITTVDQLPAGYANFDQWLSGTQLERELKIQEYSVSNRGLRPNLVGTPEQLKERVAEYEAAGLDLLLLQMSPQAEEMERFSAQVMN
;
A
#
# COMPACT_ATOMS: atom_id res chain seq x y z
N PRO A 1 -1.93 8.52 1.29
CA PRO A 1 -2.61 9.41 0.30
C PRO A 1 -1.58 10.13 -0.58
N ALA A 2 -1.97 10.51 -1.81
CA ALA A 2 -1.09 11.20 -2.77
C ALA A 2 -0.56 12.55 -2.23
N THR A 3 -1.40 13.28 -1.50
CA THR A 3 -1.05 14.55 -0.83
C THR A 3 0.12 14.44 0.15
N ALA A 4 0.37 13.25 0.72
CA ALA A 4 1.49 13.02 1.63
C ALA A 4 2.81 12.69 0.93
N ILE A 5 2.78 12.30 -0.35
CA ILE A 5 3.99 11.91 -1.10
C ILE A 5 4.45 13.00 -2.07
N ALA A 6 3.52 13.77 -2.65
CA ALA A 6 3.83 14.86 -3.58
C ALA A 6 4.91 15.84 -3.04
N PRO A 7 4.81 16.37 -1.80
CA PRO A 7 5.84 17.27 -1.27
C PRO A 7 7.20 16.57 -1.07
N LYS A 8 7.23 15.26 -0.79
CA LYS A 8 8.46 14.50 -0.61
C LYS A 8 9.17 14.27 -1.94
N ILE A 9 8.40 13.97 -2.98
CA ILE A 9 8.92 13.82 -4.35
C ILE A 9 9.47 15.16 -4.83
N ALA A 10 8.71 16.24 -4.66
CA ALA A 10 9.15 17.59 -5.03
C ALA A 10 10.46 18.01 -4.32
N ASP A 11 10.56 17.78 -3.01
CA ASP A 11 11.80 18.05 -2.25
C ASP A 11 12.98 17.25 -2.78
N MET A 12 12.81 15.93 -2.99
CA MET A 12 13.87 15.09 -3.52
C MET A 12 14.27 15.47 -4.95
N ALA A 13 13.30 15.88 -5.78
CA ALA A 13 13.55 16.35 -7.14
C ALA A 13 14.35 17.65 -7.16
N ALA A 14 14.00 18.62 -6.30
CA ALA A 14 14.73 19.87 -6.15
C ALA A 14 16.19 19.63 -5.69
N ARG A 15 16.40 18.76 -4.70
CA ARG A 15 17.74 18.35 -4.26
C ARG A 15 18.53 17.71 -5.39
N ARG A 16 17.90 16.84 -6.19
CA ARG A 16 18.54 16.17 -7.32
C ARG A 16 18.97 17.17 -8.39
N ALA A 17 18.11 18.13 -8.74
CA ALA A 17 18.42 19.16 -9.72
C ALA A 17 19.66 19.98 -9.32
N ALA A 18 19.81 20.31 -8.03
CA ALA A 18 20.98 21.02 -7.51
C ALA A 18 22.31 20.24 -7.66
N THR A 19 22.26 18.92 -7.88
CA THR A 19 23.47 18.10 -8.12
C THR A 19 23.92 18.07 -9.58
N GLY A 20 23.13 18.62 -10.52
CA GLY A 20 23.41 18.55 -11.96
C GLY A 20 23.31 17.14 -12.58
N LYS A 21 22.80 16.16 -11.83
CA LYS A 21 22.62 14.77 -12.29
C LYS A 21 21.24 14.56 -12.92
N PRO A 22 21.05 13.52 -13.76
CA PRO A 22 19.76 13.20 -14.36
C PRO A 22 18.64 13.00 -13.31
N PRO A 23 17.36 13.27 -13.65
CA PRO A 23 16.23 13.09 -12.74
C PRO A 23 16.19 11.69 -12.09
N MET A 24 15.67 11.61 -10.87
CA MET A 24 15.40 10.33 -10.21
C MET A 24 14.03 9.81 -10.60
N ARG A 25 13.84 8.49 -10.43
CA ARG A 25 12.53 7.84 -10.46
C ARG A 25 12.13 7.44 -9.05
N TYR A 26 10.86 7.52 -8.74
CA TYR A 26 10.30 7.29 -7.42
C TYR A 26 9.38 6.08 -7.44
N GLY A 27 9.69 5.11 -6.57
CA GLY A 27 8.89 3.90 -6.38
C GLY A 27 8.24 3.85 -5.00
N MET A 28 7.05 3.26 -4.92
CA MET A 28 6.32 3.08 -3.65
C MET A 28 5.76 1.66 -3.57
N ALA A 29 5.97 1.00 -2.42
CA ALA A 29 5.33 -0.27 -2.12
C ALA A 29 3.85 -0.05 -1.78
N ALA A 30 2.98 -0.90 -2.33
CA ALA A 30 1.55 -0.90 -2.04
C ALA A 30 1.01 -2.32 -2.05
N TYR A 31 -0.05 -2.56 -1.27
CA TYR A 31 -0.83 -3.78 -1.29
C TYR A 31 -2.15 -3.49 -2.00
N ALA A 32 -2.52 -4.33 -2.96
CA ALA A 32 -3.69 -4.12 -3.80
C ALA A 32 -4.77 -5.18 -3.53
N ILE A 33 -6.01 -4.71 -3.37
CA ILE A 33 -7.23 -5.51 -3.29
C ILE A 33 -8.23 -4.90 -4.26
N VAL A 34 -8.53 -5.60 -5.34
CA VAL A 34 -9.55 -5.19 -6.31
C VAL A 34 -10.72 -6.16 -6.28
N ARG A 35 -11.94 -5.63 -6.15
CA ARG A 35 -13.18 -6.41 -6.16
C ARG A 35 -14.27 -5.64 -6.90
N ASP A 36 -15.32 -6.31 -7.32
CA ASP A 36 -16.39 -5.68 -8.12
C ASP A 36 -17.23 -4.70 -7.28
N SER A 37 -17.17 -4.79 -5.95
CA SER A 37 -17.77 -3.83 -5.02
C SER A 37 -16.84 -3.44 -3.86
N GLU A 38 -17.05 -2.24 -3.32
CA GLU A 38 -16.33 -1.76 -2.12
C GLU A 38 -16.55 -2.67 -0.91
N ALA A 39 -17.75 -3.22 -0.76
CA ALA A 39 -18.08 -4.14 0.33
C ALA A 39 -17.25 -5.43 0.26
N GLU A 40 -17.03 -5.97 -0.94
CA GLU A 40 -16.16 -7.14 -1.13
C GLU A 40 -14.69 -6.82 -0.85
N ALA A 41 -14.21 -5.65 -1.30
CA ALA A 41 -12.84 -5.23 -1.05
C ALA A 41 -12.58 -5.07 0.47
N LYS A 42 -13.55 -4.51 1.21
CA LYS A 42 -13.47 -4.40 2.67
C LYS A 42 -13.49 -5.75 3.37
N ARG A 43 -14.32 -6.69 2.92
CA ARG A 43 -14.31 -8.07 3.46
C ARG A 43 -12.98 -8.77 3.25
N GLU A 44 -12.37 -8.57 2.07
CA GLU A 44 -11.04 -9.13 1.80
C GLU A 44 -9.96 -8.46 2.67
N LEU A 45 -10.03 -7.14 2.84
CA LEU A 45 -9.13 -6.42 3.75
C LEU A 45 -9.24 -6.96 5.19
N GLU A 46 -10.46 -7.15 5.68
CA GLU A 46 -10.71 -7.74 6.99
C GLU A 46 -10.13 -9.16 7.07
N ARG A 47 -10.36 -10.01 6.07
CA ARG A 47 -9.82 -11.37 6.01
C ARG A 47 -8.29 -11.41 6.11
N ILE A 48 -7.57 -10.53 5.40
CA ILE A 48 -6.10 -10.52 5.43
C ILE A 48 -5.52 -9.85 6.68
N THR A 49 -6.31 -9.02 7.36
CA THR A 49 -5.87 -8.31 8.58
C THR A 49 -6.30 -8.99 9.86
N THR A 50 -7.25 -9.92 9.80
CA THR A 50 -7.68 -10.72 10.95
C THR A 50 -6.62 -11.79 11.24
N VAL A 51 -6.05 -11.72 12.45
CA VAL A 51 -5.07 -12.70 12.94
C VAL A 51 -5.76 -13.59 13.97
N ASP A 52 -6.25 -14.76 13.54
CA ASP A 52 -6.97 -15.71 14.40
C ASP A 52 -6.04 -16.46 15.37
N GLN A 53 -4.78 -16.68 14.95
CA GLN A 53 -3.75 -17.36 15.73
C GLN A 53 -2.44 -16.58 15.54
N LEU A 54 -1.91 -15.98 16.61
CA LEU A 54 -0.56 -15.43 16.57
C LEU A 54 0.41 -16.60 16.30
N PRO A 55 1.20 -16.58 15.22
CA PRO A 55 2.19 -17.63 14.95
C PRO A 55 3.11 -17.81 16.16
N ALA A 56 3.68 -18.99 16.39
CA ALA A 56 4.51 -19.24 17.59
C ALA A 56 5.68 -18.24 17.79
N GLY A 57 6.17 -17.61 16.72
CA GLY A 57 7.18 -16.52 16.78
C GLY A 57 6.65 -15.15 17.21
N TYR A 58 5.34 -15.01 17.41
CA TYR A 58 4.62 -13.80 17.83
C TYR A 58 4.22 -13.84 19.32
N ALA A 59 4.75 -14.78 20.12
CA ALA A 59 4.51 -14.82 21.57
C ALA A 59 4.93 -13.53 22.30
N ASN A 60 5.88 -12.77 21.74
CA ASN A 60 6.32 -11.46 22.25
C ASN A 60 5.66 -10.27 21.53
N PHE A 61 4.65 -10.50 20.68
CA PHE A 61 4.04 -9.45 19.87
C PHE A 61 3.33 -8.41 20.73
N ASP A 62 2.65 -8.80 21.82
CA ASP A 62 2.06 -7.85 22.78
C ASP A 62 3.11 -6.96 23.45
N GLN A 63 4.30 -7.49 23.77
CA GLN A 63 5.40 -6.71 24.32
C GLN A 63 5.94 -5.69 23.30
N TRP A 64 5.95 -6.04 22.02
CA TRP A 64 6.35 -5.15 20.94
C TRP A 64 5.30 -4.07 20.60
N LEU A 65 4.01 -4.39 20.73
CA LEU A 65 2.91 -3.42 20.60
C LEU A 65 2.91 -2.40 21.76
N SER A 66 3.30 -2.79 22.97
CA SER A 66 3.24 -1.93 24.18
C SER A 66 4.19 -0.72 24.20
N GLY A 67 5.19 -0.67 23.32
CA GLY A 67 6.23 0.37 23.33
C GLY A 67 5.94 1.63 22.50
N THR A 68 4.79 1.73 21.82
CA THR A 68 4.53 2.85 20.88
C THR A 68 3.11 3.41 21.01
N GLN A 69 2.97 4.74 20.90
CA GLN A 69 1.71 5.50 21.03
C GLN A 69 0.71 5.33 19.86
N LEU A 70 0.90 4.32 19.00
CA LEU A 70 0.01 4.05 17.86
C LEU A 70 -1.16 3.16 18.31
N GLU A 71 -2.35 3.40 17.76
CA GLU A 71 -3.56 2.60 18.01
C GLU A 71 -3.33 1.12 17.64
N ARG A 72 -3.88 0.21 18.45
CA ARG A 72 -3.69 -1.25 18.31
C ARG A 72 -4.17 -1.77 16.95
N GLU A 73 -5.32 -1.27 16.48
CA GLU A 73 -5.91 -1.66 15.19
C GLU A 73 -5.02 -1.29 14.01
N LEU A 74 -4.52 -0.05 13.99
CA LEU A 74 -3.55 0.43 12.99
C LEU A 74 -2.28 -0.43 12.96
N LYS A 75 -1.77 -0.88 14.12
CA LYS A 75 -0.60 -1.77 14.16
C LYS A 75 -0.90 -3.11 13.51
N ILE A 76 -2.03 -3.74 13.83
CA ILE A 76 -2.38 -5.05 13.25
C ILE A 76 -2.40 -4.94 11.73
N GLN A 77 -3.15 -3.98 11.18
CA GLN A 77 -3.21 -3.77 9.73
C GLN A 77 -1.82 -3.49 9.12
N GLU A 78 -1.03 -2.62 9.74
CA GLU A 78 0.32 -2.28 9.24
C GLU A 78 1.30 -3.46 9.22
N TYR A 79 1.08 -4.48 10.07
CA TYR A 79 1.93 -5.65 10.18
C TYR A 79 1.35 -6.92 9.56
N SER A 80 0.09 -6.89 9.12
CA SER A 80 -0.51 -7.95 8.30
C SER A 80 0.08 -8.02 6.89
N VAL A 81 0.68 -6.92 6.42
CA VAL A 81 1.37 -6.87 5.12
C VAL A 81 2.76 -6.27 5.30
N SER A 82 3.69 -6.62 4.41
CA SER A 82 5.04 -6.06 4.49
C SER A 82 5.08 -4.59 4.04
N ASN A 83 6.12 -3.86 4.45
CA ASN A 83 6.39 -2.47 4.04
C ASN A 83 5.24 -1.47 4.28
N ARG A 84 4.28 -1.78 5.17
CA ARG A 84 3.06 -0.97 5.40
C ARG A 84 2.26 -0.75 4.10
N GLY A 85 2.20 -1.77 3.25
CA GLY A 85 1.57 -1.72 1.93
C GLY A 85 0.10 -1.30 1.90
N LEU A 86 -0.62 -1.32 3.03
CA LEU A 86 -2.02 -0.84 3.09
C LEU A 86 -2.14 0.69 3.16
N ARG A 87 -1.08 1.44 3.52
CA ARG A 87 -1.14 2.92 3.63
C ARG A 87 -1.47 3.66 2.32
N PRO A 88 -1.02 3.17 1.14
CA PRO A 88 -1.47 3.70 -0.14
C PRO A 88 -2.96 3.47 -0.45
N ASN A 89 -3.66 2.62 0.31
CA ASN A 89 -5.08 2.38 0.19
C ASN A 89 -5.53 1.96 -1.23
N LEU A 90 -4.81 1.03 -1.88
CA LEU A 90 -5.25 0.41 -3.13
C LEU A 90 -6.25 -0.73 -2.84
N VAL A 91 -7.34 -0.41 -2.13
CA VAL A 91 -8.41 -1.33 -1.73
C VAL A 91 -9.73 -0.75 -2.22
N GLY A 92 -10.44 -1.46 -3.11
CA GLY A 92 -11.71 -0.97 -3.66
C GLY A 92 -12.11 -1.58 -4.99
N THR A 93 -12.94 -0.85 -5.73
CA THR A 93 -13.36 -1.21 -7.09
C THR A 93 -12.27 -0.91 -8.13
N PRO A 94 -12.33 -1.50 -9.34
CA PRO A 94 -11.38 -1.18 -10.40
C PRO A 94 -11.27 0.32 -10.69
N GLU A 95 -12.40 1.04 -10.72
CA GLU A 95 -12.47 2.48 -10.97
C GLU A 95 -11.79 3.28 -9.86
N GLN A 96 -12.05 2.92 -8.60
CA GLN A 96 -11.42 3.56 -7.44
C GLN A 96 -9.90 3.36 -7.45
N LEU A 97 -9.43 2.16 -7.84
CA LEU A 97 -8.02 1.88 -7.95
C LEU A 97 -7.37 2.62 -9.12
N LYS A 98 -8.02 2.68 -10.29
CA LYS A 98 -7.57 3.47 -11.45
C LYS A 98 -7.41 4.95 -11.08
N GLU A 99 -8.41 5.53 -10.42
CA GLU A 99 -8.37 6.91 -9.95
C GLU A 99 -7.20 7.12 -8.98
N ARG A 100 -7.03 6.23 -8.00
CA ARG A 100 -5.97 6.35 -7.00
C ARG A 100 -4.57 6.16 -7.57
N VAL A 101 -4.41 5.27 -8.56
CA VAL A 101 -3.15 5.12 -9.30
C VAL A 101 -2.84 6.42 -10.05
N ALA A 102 -3.82 7.01 -10.74
CA ALA A 102 -3.65 8.28 -11.43
C ALA A 102 -3.31 9.44 -10.48
N GLU A 103 -3.90 9.48 -9.28
CA GLU A 103 -3.51 10.44 -8.23
C GLU A 103 -2.04 10.30 -7.82
N TYR A 104 -1.54 9.06 -7.72
CA TYR A 104 -0.14 8.81 -7.40
C TYR A 104 0.81 9.17 -8.53
N GLU A 105 0.45 8.87 -9.77
CA GLU A 105 1.19 9.30 -10.97
C GLU A 105 1.25 10.83 -11.04
N ALA A 106 0.12 11.51 -10.83
CA ALA A 106 0.04 12.97 -10.79
C ALA A 106 0.87 13.59 -9.65
N ALA A 107 1.08 12.85 -8.56
CA ALA A 107 1.98 13.24 -7.47
C ALA A 107 3.49 13.03 -7.81
N GLY A 108 3.81 12.50 -8.99
CA GLY A 108 5.17 12.27 -9.48
C GLY A 108 5.72 10.89 -9.17
N LEU A 109 4.88 9.90 -8.88
CA LEU A 109 5.30 8.52 -8.66
C LEU A 109 5.48 7.80 -10.01
N ASP A 110 6.61 7.13 -10.21
CA ASP A 110 6.95 6.44 -11.46
C ASP A 110 6.70 4.93 -11.42
N LEU A 111 6.56 4.35 -10.22
CA LEU A 111 6.51 2.91 -10.03
C LEU A 111 5.72 2.53 -8.77
N LEU A 112 4.78 1.60 -8.94
CA LEU A 112 4.16 0.86 -7.84
C LEU A 112 4.76 -0.53 -7.73
N LEU A 113 5.24 -0.88 -6.54
CA LEU A 113 5.72 -2.22 -6.18
C LEU A 113 4.57 -2.93 -5.46
N LEU A 114 3.75 -3.62 -6.25
CA LEU A 114 2.49 -4.19 -5.77
C LEU A 114 2.67 -5.54 -5.08
N GLN A 115 2.00 -5.67 -3.94
CA GLN A 115 1.86 -6.90 -3.16
C GLN A 115 0.42 -7.35 -3.17
N MET A 116 0.21 -8.65 -3.27
CA MET A 116 -1.13 -9.23 -3.34
C MET A 116 -1.12 -10.62 -2.70
N SER A 117 -2.28 -11.13 -2.30
CA SER A 117 -2.42 -12.48 -1.78
C SER A 117 -3.82 -13.04 -2.04
N PRO A 118 -3.96 -14.22 -2.68
CA PRO A 118 -2.91 -15.00 -3.34
C PRO A 118 -2.25 -14.27 -4.52
N GLN A 119 -0.92 -14.38 -4.66
CA GLN A 119 -0.16 -13.50 -5.56
C GLN A 119 -0.55 -13.63 -7.04
N ALA A 120 -0.76 -14.85 -7.56
CA ALA A 120 -0.95 -15.06 -9.00
C ALA A 120 -2.35 -14.61 -9.44
N GLU A 121 -3.37 -15.06 -8.71
CA GLU A 121 -4.80 -14.81 -8.99
C GLU A 121 -5.15 -13.33 -8.82
N GLU A 122 -4.65 -12.69 -7.77
CA GLU A 122 -4.87 -11.27 -7.56
C GLU A 122 -4.13 -10.42 -8.59
N MET A 123 -2.94 -10.85 -9.04
CA MET A 123 -2.20 -10.17 -10.09
C MET A 123 -2.90 -10.27 -11.44
N GLU A 124 -3.45 -11.45 -11.78
CA GLU A 124 -4.28 -11.62 -12.97
C GLU A 124 -5.51 -10.70 -12.93
N ARG A 125 -6.22 -10.69 -11.79
CA ARG A 125 -7.39 -9.81 -11.59
C ARG A 125 -7.02 -8.33 -11.73
N PHE A 126 -5.97 -7.89 -11.05
CA PHE A 126 -5.51 -6.50 -11.10
C PHE A 126 -5.11 -6.11 -12.53
N SER A 127 -4.37 -6.97 -13.23
CA SER A 127 -4.00 -6.72 -14.62
C SER A 127 -5.23 -6.59 -15.52
N ALA A 128 -6.20 -7.47 -15.37
CA ALA A 128 -7.40 -7.48 -16.21
C ALA A 128 -8.35 -6.31 -15.95
N GLN A 129 -8.47 -5.85 -14.70
CA GLN A 129 -9.47 -4.86 -14.29
C GLN A 129 -8.92 -3.44 -14.13
N VAL A 130 -7.66 -3.29 -13.72
CA VAL A 130 -7.04 -1.99 -13.38
C VAL A 130 -6.08 -1.51 -14.46
N MET A 131 -5.31 -2.41 -15.08
CA MET A 131 -4.26 -2.05 -16.05
C MET A 131 -4.73 -2.01 -17.51
N ASN A 132 -5.84 -2.70 -17.84
CA ASN A 132 -6.46 -2.67 -19.16
C ASN A 132 -7.38 -1.46 -19.37
#